data_AF-A0A6I9N1P2-F1
#
_entry.id   AF-A0A6I9N1P2-F1
#
_cell.length_a   1.000
_cell.length_b   1.000
_cell.length_c   1.000
_cell.angle_alpha   90.00
_cell.angle_beta   90.00
_cell.angle_gamma   90.00
#
_symmetry.space_group_name_H-M   'P 1'
#
loop_
_entity.id
_entity.type
_entity.pdbx_description
1 polymer ?
#
loop_
_entity_poly.entity_id
_entity_poly.type
_entity_poly.pdbx_seq_one_letter_code
_entity_poly.pdbx_strand_id
1 'polypeptide(L)'
;MDTTVQSERRAERQWTYQTCTEFGFYQTCEDASCPFSGMVTLRSQTEICLELFGISQNSLPVSVAFTNRYYGGDEPHTHRVLYVNGGVDPWKELSVANRTDGGEEAESVFIRDSAHCADMARGRVTDRRSLKNARQEIEKHVESWLKTAQQEKKRTE
;
A
#
# COMPACT_ATOMS: atom_id res chain seq x y z
N MET A 1 -4.82 19.36 6.22
CA MET A 1 -3.57 18.69 6.63
C MET A 1 -2.60 19.76 7.12
N ASP A 2 -1.79 19.48 8.13
CA ASP A 2 -0.75 20.41 8.60
C ASP A 2 0.55 20.14 7.84
N THR A 3 0.84 20.99 6.86
CA THR A 3 2.01 20.89 5.98
C THR A 3 3.07 21.95 6.31
N THR A 4 3.06 22.47 7.54
CA THR A 4 4.02 23.49 8.00
C THR A 4 5.44 22.94 8.07
N VAL A 5 6.43 23.78 7.74
CA VAL A 5 7.84 23.37 7.64
C VAL A 5 8.48 23.09 9.01
N GLN A 6 7.98 23.73 10.07
CA GLN A 6 8.56 23.67 11.42
C GLN A 6 7.85 22.69 12.37
N SER A 7 6.90 21.90 11.87
CA SER A 7 6.23 20.89 12.69
C SER A 7 7.08 19.63 12.81
N GLU A 8 7.84 19.50 13.91
CA GLU A 8 8.75 18.36 14.15
C GLU A 8 8.06 16.98 14.27
N ARG A 9 6.73 16.92 14.32
CA ARG A 9 5.98 15.67 14.58
C ARG A 9 5.03 15.25 13.46
N ARG A 10 5.13 15.83 12.27
CA ARG A 10 4.18 15.52 11.19
C ARG A 10 4.89 15.24 9.87
N ALA A 11 4.74 14.00 9.40
CA ALA A 11 5.21 13.55 8.08
C ALA A 11 4.27 14.00 6.93
N GLU A 12 3.22 14.75 7.24
CA GLU A 12 2.19 15.18 6.28
C GLU A 12 2.77 15.98 5.10
N ARG A 13 3.73 16.89 5.36
CA ARG A 13 4.36 17.64 4.26
C ARG A 13 5.14 16.71 3.32
N GLN A 14 5.89 15.76 3.88
CA GLN A 14 6.68 14.79 3.10
C GLN A 14 5.75 13.83 2.33
N TRP A 15 4.70 13.34 2.98
CA TRP A 15 3.69 12.50 2.34
C TRP A 15 2.97 13.23 1.20
N THR A 16 2.61 14.50 1.40
CA THR A 16 1.99 15.34 0.36
C THR A 16 2.97 15.52 -0.80
N TYR A 17 4.25 15.78 -0.52
CA TYR A 17 5.27 15.90 -1.56
C TYR A 17 5.38 14.62 -2.40
N GLN A 18 5.50 13.45 -1.78
CA GLN A 18 5.55 12.16 -2.49
C GLN A 18 4.27 11.89 -3.29
N THR A 19 3.11 12.27 -2.75
CA THR A 19 1.83 12.16 -3.47
C THR A 19 1.82 13.05 -4.72
N CYS A 20 2.44 14.24 -4.65
CA CYS A 20 2.56 15.19 -5.77
C CYS A 20 3.62 14.80 -6.80
N THR A 21 4.65 14.04 -6.43
CA THR A 21 5.80 13.72 -7.31
C THR A 21 5.91 12.28 -7.75
N GLU A 22 5.22 11.35 -7.09
CA GLU A 22 5.43 9.91 -7.27
C GLU A 22 4.11 9.14 -7.36
N PHE A 23 3.31 9.13 -6.28
CA PHE A 23 2.26 8.11 -6.12
C PHE A 23 0.87 8.53 -6.56
N GLY A 24 0.51 9.81 -6.45
CA GLY A 24 -0.80 10.29 -6.86
C GLY A 24 -2.00 9.70 -6.08
N PHE A 25 -1.81 9.34 -4.81
CA PHE A 25 -2.85 8.79 -3.92
C PHE A 25 -3.94 9.79 -3.50
N TYR A 26 -4.64 10.37 -4.46
CA TYR A 26 -5.76 11.29 -4.25
C TYR A 26 -7.09 10.54 -4.18
N GLN A 27 -7.90 10.85 -3.17
CA GLN A 27 -9.27 10.34 -3.07
C GLN A 27 -10.20 11.36 -3.73
N THR A 28 -11.08 10.90 -4.62
CA THR A 28 -12.09 11.72 -5.30
C THR A 28 -13.48 11.14 -5.03
N CYS A 29 -14.50 11.96 -5.20
CA CYS A 29 -15.89 11.62 -4.94
C CYS A 29 -16.83 12.28 -5.95
N GLU A 30 -16.39 12.36 -7.22
CA GLU A 30 -17.10 13.06 -8.29
C GLU A 30 -18.33 12.27 -8.78
N ASP A 31 -18.38 10.97 -8.49
CA ASP A 31 -19.47 10.08 -8.85
C ASP A 31 -20.69 10.24 -7.93
N ALA A 32 -21.89 10.21 -8.52
CA ALA A 32 -23.15 10.41 -7.78
C ALA A 32 -23.47 9.30 -6.76
N SER A 33 -22.86 8.12 -6.88
CA SER A 33 -22.98 7.04 -5.89
C SER A 33 -22.10 7.25 -4.66
N CYS A 34 -21.12 8.15 -4.73
CA CYS A 34 -20.25 8.44 -3.61
C CYS A 34 -21.02 9.25 -2.53
N PRO A 35 -20.99 8.83 -1.25
CA PRO A 35 -21.78 9.46 -0.20
C PRO A 35 -21.22 10.80 0.31
N PHE A 36 -20.06 11.23 -0.20
CA PHE A 36 -19.41 12.49 0.19
C PHE A 36 -19.63 13.59 -0.85
N SER A 37 -19.04 14.76 -0.63
CA SER A 37 -19.19 15.90 -1.52
C SER A 37 -18.57 15.65 -2.90
N GLY A 38 -19.37 15.87 -3.95
CA GLY A 38 -18.91 15.91 -5.34
C GLY A 38 -17.88 16.99 -5.66
N MET A 39 -17.61 17.90 -4.71
CA MET A 39 -16.54 18.91 -4.84
C MET A 39 -15.14 18.33 -4.57
N VAL A 40 -15.04 17.11 -4.03
CA VAL A 40 -13.75 16.42 -3.85
C VAL A 40 -13.32 15.83 -5.19
N THR A 41 -12.76 16.69 -6.04
CA THR A 41 -12.29 16.38 -7.39
C THR A 41 -10.79 16.15 -7.40
N LEU A 42 -10.26 15.45 -8.43
CA LEU A 42 -8.81 15.33 -8.59
C LEU A 42 -8.14 16.70 -8.60
N ARG A 43 -8.72 17.67 -9.34
CA ARG A 43 -8.23 19.05 -9.42
C ARG A 43 -8.11 19.71 -8.04
N SER A 44 -9.15 19.63 -7.21
CA SER A 44 -9.13 20.23 -5.88
C SER A 44 -8.06 19.61 -4.97
N GLN A 45 -7.77 18.32 -5.18
CA GLN A 45 -6.77 17.60 -4.41
C GLN A 45 -5.34 17.90 -4.86
N THR A 46 -5.14 18.19 -6.15
CA THR A 46 -3.82 18.48 -6.75
C THR A 46 -3.43 19.95 -6.74
N GLU A 47 -4.35 20.87 -6.44
CA GLU A 47 -4.07 22.31 -6.28
C GLU A 47 -2.97 22.57 -5.25
N ILE A 48 -2.97 21.80 -4.16
CA ILE A 48 -1.97 21.89 -3.09
C ILE A 48 -0.53 21.64 -3.55
N CYS A 49 -0.32 20.86 -4.62
CA CYS A 49 1.01 20.55 -5.15
C CYS A 49 1.70 21.78 -5.71
N LEU A 50 0.94 22.61 -6.43
CA LEU A 50 1.45 23.86 -6.99
C LEU A 50 1.70 24.86 -5.87
N GLU A 51 0.76 25.01 -4.94
CA GLU A 51 0.85 26.00 -3.86
C GLU A 51 1.99 25.71 -2.88
N LEU A 52 2.19 24.46 -2.48
CA LEU A 52 3.18 24.11 -1.47
C LEU A 52 4.59 23.84 -2.02
N PHE A 53 4.69 23.38 -3.27
CA PHE A 53 5.94 22.86 -3.82
C PHE A 53 6.29 23.41 -5.20
N GLY A 54 5.42 24.20 -5.83
CA GLY A 54 5.63 24.69 -7.20
C GLY A 54 5.52 23.59 -8.25
N ILE A 55 4.84 22.48 -7.95
CA ILE A 55 4.74 21.32 -8.83
C ILE A 55 3.47 21.41 -9.65
N SER A 56 3.62 21.42 -10.97
CA SER A 56 2.49 21.45 -11.89
C SER A 56 1.74 20.12 -11.88
N GLN A 57 0.42 20.17 -11.82
CA GLN A 57 -0.43 18.98 -11.90
C GLN A 57 -0.22 18.21 -13.22
N ASN A 58 0.23 18.90 -14.27
CA ASN A 58 0.50 18.29 -15.57
C ASN A 58 1.71 17.34 -15.55
N SER A 59 2.61 17.42 -14.56
CA SER A 59 3.71 16.47 -14.43
C SER A 59 3.30 15.17 -13.72
N LEU A 60 2.20 15.19 -12.97
CA LEU A 60 1.77 14.07 -12.14
C LEU A 60 1.58 12.76 -12.94
N PRO A 61 0.92 12.73 -14.12
CA PRO A 61 0.76 11.46 -14.86
C PRO A 61 2.08 10.81 -15.26
N VAL A 62 3.08 11.62 -15.65
CA VAL A 62 4.42 11.13 -16.03
C VAL A 62 5.15 10.58 -14.80
N SER A 63 5.07 11.30 -13.68
CA SER A 63 5.59 10.86 -12.38
C SER A 63 5.00 9.52 -11.93
N VAL A 64 3.68 9.39 -11.94
CA VAL A 64 2.99 8.14 -11.56
C VAL A 64 3.35 7.00 -12.49
N ALA A 65 3.41 7.24 -13.81
CA ALA A 65 3.82 6.24 -14.77
C ALA A 65 5.27 5.78 -14.54
N PHE A 66 6.17 6.70 -14.19
CA PHE A 66 7.54 6.37 -13.81
C PHE A 66 7.57 5.49 -12.54
N THR A 67 6.87 5.89 -11.48
CA THR A 67 6.78 5.14 -10.21
C THR A 67 6.28 3.73 -10.43
N ASN A 68 5.15 3.57 -11.14
CA ASN A 68 4.58 2.26 -11.44
C ASN A 68 5.53 1.40 -12.26
N ARG A 69 6.19 1.97 -13.27
CA ARG A 69 7.18 1.23 -14.07
C ARG A 69 8.41 0.82 -13.24
N TYR A 70 8.85 1.69 -12.34
CA TYR A 70 10.04 1.44 -11.52
C TYR A 70 9.80 0.33 -10.50
N TYR A 71 8.64 0.33 -9.83
CA TYR A 71 8.30 -0.64 -8.78
C TYR A 71 7.50 -1.86 -9.28
N GLY A 72 7.01 -1.83 -10.53
CA GLY A 72 6.22 -2.91 -11.14
C GLY A 72 4.70 -2.81 -10.93
N GLY A 73 4.21 -1.72 -10.32
CA GLY A 73 2.77 -1.50 -10.14
C GLY A 73 2.09 -2.61 -9.35
N ASP A 74 1.00 -3.14 -9.90
CA ASP A 74 0.24 -4.28 -9.39
C ASP A 74 0.80 -5.65 -9.84
N GLU A 75 1.84 -5.65 -10.67
CA GLU A 75 2.58 -6.85 -11.10
C GLU A 75 4.09 -6.76 -10.75
N PRO A 76 4.46 -6.58 -9.47
CA PRO A 76 5.85 -6.36 -9.11
C PRO A 76 6.65 -7.66 -9.10
N HIS A 77 7.84 -7.63 -9.70
CA HIS A 77 8.80 -8.74 -9.65
C HIS A 77 9.48 -8.80 -8.29
N THR A 78 8.81 -9.44 -7.33
CA THR A 78 9.29 -9.54 -5.94
C THR A 78 9.61 -10.97 -5.54
N HIS A 79 10.59 -11.10 -4.66
CA HIS A 79 11.00 -12.37 -4.09
C HIS A 79 10.89 -12.30 -2.56
N ARG A 80 10.19 -13.28 -1.96
CA ARG A 80 9.93 -13.35 -0.50
C ARG A 80 9.23 -12.10 0.04
N VAL A 81 8.16 -11.70 -0.64
CA VAL A 81 7.26 -10.62 -0.23
C VAL A 81 5.84 -11.19 -0.13
N LEU A 82 5.13 -10.86 0.97
CA LEU A 82 3.72 -11.17 1.16
C LEU A 82 2.90 -9.88 1.05
N TYR A 83 1.91 -9.89 0.17
CA TYR A 83 0.94 -8.81 0.03
C TYR A 83 -0.30 -9.11 0.86
N VAL A 84 -0.40 -8.54 2.05
CA VAL A 84 -1.50 -8.78 2.99
C VAL A 84 -2.57 -7.70 2.84
N ASN A 85 -3.79 -8.09 2.53
CA ASN A 85 -4.89 -7.17 2.21
C ASN A 85 -6.12 -7.42 3.10
N GLY A 86 -6.63 -6.35 3.73
CA GLY A 86 -7.88 -6.37 4.47
C GLY A 86 -9.09 -6.17 3.57
N GLY A 87 -10.13 -6.99 3.69
CA GLY A 87 -11.28 -6.95 2.78
C GLY A 87 -12.16 -5.70 2.91
N VAL A 88 -12.11 -4.99 4.04
CA VAL A 88 -12.80 -3.69 4.21
C VAL A 88 -11.85 -2.49 4.14
N ASP A 89 -10.57 -2.72 3.87
CA ASP A 89 -9.59 -1.66 3.69
C ASP A 89 -9.70 -1.09 2.26
N PRO A 90 -10.01 0.21 2.07
CA PRO A 90 -10.06 0.81 0.74
C PRO A 90 -8.69 0.81 0.04
N TRP A 91 -7.58 0.75 0.78
CA TRP A 91 -6.24 0.73 0.19
C TRP A 91 -5.90 -0.58 -0.53
N LYS A 92 -6.67 -1.65 -0.31
CA LYS A 92 -6.46 -2.94 -1.00
C LYS A 92 -6.53 -2.82 -2.52
N GLU A 93 -7.26 -1.83 -3.04
CA GLU A 93 -7.42 -1.58 -4.47
C GLU A 93 -6.11 -1.11 -5.13
N LEU A 94 -5.14 -0.65 -4.33
CA LEU A 94 -3.80 -0.25 -4.78
C LEU A 94 -2.74 -1.33 -4.53
N SER A 95 -3.16 -2.54 -4.15
CA SER A 95 -2.28 -3.64 -3.76
C SER A 95 -2.24 -4.74 -4.81
N VAL A 96 -1.32 -5.70 -4.64
CA VAL A 96 -1.30 -6.94 -5.43
C VAL A 96 -2.38 -7.87 -4.90
N ALA A 97 -3.37 -8.19 -5.74
CA ALA A 97 -4.47 -9.09 -5.39
C ALA A 97 -4.46 -10.35 -6.27
N ASN A 98 -4.31 -11.54 -5.63
CA ASN A 98 -4.49 -12.89 -6.18
C ASN A 98 -4.22 -13.10 -7.69
N ARG A 99 -3.04 -13.61 -8.04
CA ARG A 99 -2.88 -14.46 -9.24
C ARG A 99 -2.83 -15.92 -8.78
N THR A 100 -3.79 -16.71 -9.23
CA THR A 100 -3.95 -18.15 -8.92
C THR A 100 -2.99 -19.06 -9.70
N ASP A 101 -1.84 -18.56 -10.14
CA ASP A 101 -1.13 -19.17 -11.26
C ASP A 101 0.35 -19.43 -10.90
N GLY A 102 0.56 -20.33 -9.92
CA GLY A 102 1.64 -21.33 -9.91
C GLY A 102 3.12 -20.91 -10.09
N GLY A 103 3.47 -19.64 -9.98
CA GLY A 103 4.85 -19.15 -9.94
C GLY A 103 5.23 -18.70 -8.53
N GLU A 104 6.50 -18.88 -8.14
CA GLU A 104 7.07 -18.41 -6.84
C GLU A 104 7.12 -16.86 -6.70
N GLU A 105 6.37 -16.12 -7.51
CA GLU A 105 6.40 -14.66 -7.62
C GLU A 105 5.05 -14.08 -7.11
N ALA A 106 5.15 -13.28 -6.04
CA ALA A 106 4.09 -12.60 -5.31
C ALA A 106 2.99 -13.49 -4.67
N GLU A 107 3.18 -13.81 -3.38
CA GLU A 107 2.14 -14.44 -2.54
C GLU A 107 1.26 -13.35 -1.88
N SER A 108 -0.06 -13.49 -1.96
CA SER A 108 -1.00 -12.55 -1.31
C SER A 108 -1.88 -13.24 -0.27
N VAL A 109 -2.08 -12.60 0.88
CA VAL A 109 -2.96 -13.06 1.96
C VAL A 109 -4.16 -12.12 2.07
N PHE A 110 -5.36 -12.64 1.85
CA PHE A 110 -6.58 -11.83 1.91
C PHE A 110 -7.40 -12.10 3.18
N ILE A 111 -7.63 -11.05 3.97
CA ILE A 111 -8.34 -11.10 5.25
C ILE A 111 -9.71 -10.44 5.10
N ARG A 112 -10.71 -11.23 4.68
CA ARG A 112 -12.05 -10.78 4.24
C ARG A 112 -12.70 -9.67 5.08
N ASP A 113 -12.57 -9.72 6.39
CA ASP A 113 -13.30 -8.87 7.32
C ASP A 113 -12.36 -8.09 8.25
N SER A 114 -11.17 -7.77 7.74
CA SER A 114 -10.16 -6.93 8.38
C SER A 114 -10.02 -5.58 7.67
N ALA A 115 -9.68 -4.57 8.45
CA ALA A 115 -9.34 -3.23 7.99
C ALA A 115 -7.82 -3.07 7.84
N HIS A 116 -7.40 -1.83 7.62
CA HIS A 116 -6.02 -1.43 7.31
C HIS A 116 -4.99 -1.99 8.30
N CYS A 117 -4.09 -2.84 7.78
CA CYS A 117 -2.92 -3.39 8.48
C CYS A 117 -3.20 -4.01 9.86
N ALA A 118 -4.40 -4.57 10.08
CA ALA A 118 -4.77 -5.10 11.41
C ALA A 118 -3.93 -6.33 11.80
N ASP A 119 -3.38 -7.06 10.84
CA ASP A 119 -2.45 -8.16 11.01
C ASP A 119 -1.18 -7.73 11.76
N MET A 120 -0.67 -6.53 11.50
CA MET A 120 0.51 -5.95 12.16
C MET A 120 0.25 -5.51 13.61
N ALA A 121 -1.00 -5.34 14.00
CA ALA A 121 -1.35 -4.99 15.37
C ALA A 121 -1.13 -6.17 16.33
N ARG A 122 -0.87 -5.86 17.61
CA ARG A 122 -0.76 -6.89 18.65
C ARG A 122 -2.03 -7.75 18.71
N GLY A 123 -1.84 -9.06 18.72
CA GLY A 123 -2.94 -10.03 18.84
C GLY A 123 -3.75 -9.88 20.12
N ARG A 124 -5.08 -10.05 19.98
CA ARG A 124 -6.05 -10.00 21.07
C ARG A 124 -6.91 -11.26 21.09
N VAL A 125 -7.40 -11.62 22.27
CA VAL A 125 -8.31 -12.77 22.42
C VAL A 125 -9.60 -12.57 21.63
N THR A 126 -10.05 -11.32 21.51
CA THR A 126 -11.24 -10.90 20.76
C THR A 126 -11.04 -10.82 19.24
N ASP A 127 -9.83 -11.06 18.73
CA ASP A 127 -9.59 -10.99 17.29
C ASP A 127 -10.43 -12.03 16.55
N ARG A 128 -10.93 -11.61 15.39
CA ARG A 128 -11.75 -12.45 14.51
C ARG A 128 -10.92 -13.64 14.02
N ARG A 129 -11.61 -14.74 13.74
CA ARG A 129 -10.97 -16.00 13.33
C ARG A 129 -10.16 -15.85 12.04
N SER A 130 -10.67 -15.11 11.07
CA SER A 130 -9.98 -14.74 9.83
C SER A 130 -8.63 -14.08 10.07
N LEU A 131 -8.57 -13.06 10.94
CA LEU A 131 -7.34 -12.37 11.30
C LEU A 131 -6.35 -13.29 12.01
N LYS A 132 -6.83 -14.14 12.94
CA LYS A 132 -5.99 -15.15 13.60
C LYS A 132 -5.40 -16.14 12.60
N ASN A 133 -6.22 -16.65 11.68
CA ASN A 133 -5.78 -17.57 10.64
C ASN A 133 -4.74 -16.92 9.71
N ALA A 134 -4.96 -15.67 9.30
CA ALA A 134 -4.05 -14.94 8.44
C ALA A 134 -2.67 -14.72 9.11
N ARG A 135 -2.63 -14.40 10.40
CA ARG A 135 -1.36 -14.31 11.13
C ARG A 135 -0.62 -15.65 11.16
N GLN A 136 -1.33 -16.76 11.37
CA GLN A 136 -0.73 -18.09 11.32
C GLN A 136 -0.20 -18.44 9.92
N GLU A 137 -0.87 -17.99 8.86
CA GLU A 137 -0.41 -18.15 7.48
C GLU A 137 0.87 -17.34 7.24
N ILE A 138 0.87 -16.05 7.58
CA ILE A 138 2.04 -15.16 7.50
C ILE A 138 3.24 -15.76 8.26
N GLU A 139 3.02 -16.24 9.49
CA GLU A 139 4.07 -16.90 10.30
C GLU A 139 4.69 -18.09 9.58
N LYS A 140 3.88 -18.93 8.91
CA LYS A 140 4.38 -20.10 8.16
C LYS A 140 5.24 -19.71 6.97
N HIS A 141 4.84 -18.69 6.21
CA HIS A 141 5.64 -18.19 5.08
C HIS A 141 6.98 -17.64 5.55
N VAL A 142 6.99 -16.81 6.60
CA VAL A 142 8.22 -16.29 7.20
C VAL A 142 9.11 -17.42 7.71
N GLU A 143 8.55 -18.40 8.42
CA GLU A 143 9.31 -19.56 8.91
C GLU A 143 9.94 -20.36 7.74
N SER A 144 9.19 -20.57 6.66
CA SER A 144 9.68 -21.22 5.44
C SER A 144 10.88 -20.49 4.85
N TRP A 145 10.76 -19.17 4.67
CA TRP A 145 11.85 -18.35 4.13
C TRP A 145 13.10 -18.36 5.01
N LEU A 146 12.94 -18.35 6.34
CA LEU A 146 14.07 -18.45 7.27
C LEU A 146 14.79 -19.81 7.14
N LYS A 147 14.05 -20.91 6.98
CA LYS A 147 14.63 -22.24 6.74
C LYS A 147 15.38 -22.28 5.40
N THR A 148 14.79 -21.76 4.33
CA THR A 148 15.45 -21.70 3.02
C THR A 148 16.73 -20.86 3.09
N ALA A 149 16.69 -19.69 3.73
CA ALA A 149 17.87 -18.83 3.89
C ALA A 149 18.99 -19.54 4.68
N GLN A 150 18.65 -20.32 5.71
CA GLN A 150 19.63 -21.11 6.45
C GLN A 150 20.28 -22.20 5.59
N GLN A 151 19.53 -22.83 4.69
CA GLN A 151 20.06 -23.84 3.77
C GLN A 151 20.96 -23.22 2.69
N GLU A 152 20.56 -22.07 2.13
CA GLU A 152 21.35 -21.32 1.15
C GLU A 152 22.71 -20.93 1.71
N LYS A 153 22.74 -20.44 2.96
CA LYS A 153 23.99 -20.12 3.67
C LYS A 153 24.92 -21.33 3.80
N LYS A 154 24.40 -22.49 4.21
CA LYS A 154 25.18 -23.73 4.34
C LYS A 154 25.74 -24.25 3.01
N ARG A 155 25.15 -23.88 1.88
CA ARG A 155 25.61 -24.29 0.54
C ARG A 155 26.69 -23.36 -0.02
N THR A 156 26.83 -22.16 0.54
CA THR A 156 27.83 -21.17 0.14
C THR A 156 29.08 -21.18 1.03
N GLU A 157 29.03 -21.87 2.17
CA GLU A 157 30.15 -22.22 3.06
C GLU A 157 30.78 -23.55 2.64
#